data_AF-A0A3B9CYQ5-F1
#
_entry.id   AF-A0A3B9CYQ5-F1
#
_cell.length_a   1.000
_cell.length_b   1.000
_cell.length_c   1.000
_cell.angle_alpha   90.00
_cell.angle_beta   90.00
_cell.angle_gamma   90.00
#
_symmetry.space_group_name_H-M   'P 1'
#
loop_
_entity.id
_entity.type
_entity.pdbx_description
1 polymer ?
#
loop_
_entity_poly.entity_id
_entity_poly.type
_entity_poly.pdbx_seq_one_letter_code
_entity_poly.pdbx_strand_id
1 'polypeptide(L)'
;YKWMGDQTVPLSVTIGFLVMALVHLPKFRGVFWNVVRLAWDVVKAVFYDVPVYVFRLPLIRELWRSRWFTRVRRTVLNPLFVSWIATQGVPHVYNFIYRYNTSAAKLEPQPGWMVLLLGVLMSAAINSRLGRDAEELAGEWMANRWHELRTRFLAAVFEWVMDFFKWLLHLLERFIYAVDEWLRFHSGETWLTVVVKAILGVVWSFASFLIRIYVNLLIEPTLHPVKHFPVVTVAHKLLLPAIIVIESWMRNGLTPYLGEAFAGPITWFNIVFLPGIFGFLVWELKENWRLYATNRVQWLTPVIIGSHGERGGRLVKPGFHSGTLPKLFGRLRRLENKPPSFHRFSERRAFREALEHTERDIQRFVERDLLKLLTYCVSWQETPVYCRGVHAASNSFLVELSCPKLGDRAMEILFQEQSGWLVATVASQSWLKYANPDQFHSFETALRGFYHKAGVELVREQMERQLVGPHPYDIASEGLTIWPERRFDDEIVCDLHRRHQIRPVPAARAADYSLHPVSRELVVFSESKLPWAEWQELWQQPVIDAERSESGAPVSTDSLPLACYQSARNNLLRHGPASDTTN
;
A
#
# COMPACT_ATOMS: atom_id res chain seq x y z
N TYR A 1 -9.66 15.81 -44.59
CA TYR A 1 -9.84 16.45 -43.27
C TYR A 1 -11.29 16.41 -42.77
N LYS A 2 -12.31 16.90 -43.50
CA LYS A 2 -13.73 16.84 -43.06
C LYS A 2 -14.25 15.41 -42.76
N TRP A 3 -13.89 14.42 -43.57
CA TRP A 3 -14.33 13.01 -43.38
C TRP A 3 -13.69 12.30 -42.17
N MET A 4 -12.49 12.73 -41.73
CA MET A 4 -11.84 12.17 -40.54
C MET A 4 -12.49 12.69 -39.24
N GLY A 5 -13.05 13.90 -39.23
CA GLY A 5 -13.69 14.47 -38.04
C GLY A 5 -15.01 13.79 -37.64
N ASP A 6 -15.87 13.48 -38.61
CA ASP A 6 -17.23 12.95 -38.33
C ASP A 6 -17.24 11.53 -37.74
N GLN A 7 -16.25 10.70 -38.05
CA GLN A 7 -16.15 9.32 -37.54
C GLN A 7 -15.23 9.20 -36.31
N THR A 8 -14.28 10.13 -36.13
CA THR A 8 -13.33 10.07 -35.00
C THR A 8 -13.95 10.47 -33.68
N VAL A 9 -14.90 11.41 -33.66
CA VAL A 9 -15.56 11.83 -32.42
C VAL A 9 -16.42 10.68 -31.83
N PRO A 10 -17.33 10.03 -32.57
CA PRO A 10 -18.11 8.90 -32.04
C PRO A 10 -17.24 7.73 -31.61
N LEU A 11 -16.17 7.44 -32.36
CA LEU A 11 -15.26 6.33 -32.07
C LEU A 11 -14.40 6.61 -30.84
N SER A 12 -13.95 7.86 -30.66
CA SER A 12 -13.23 8.29 -29.45
C SER A 12 -14.13 8.28 -28.22
N VAL A 13 -15.40 8.69 -28.37
CA VAL A 13 -16.40 8.62 -27.30
C VAL A 13 -16.71 7.17 -26.94
N THR A 14 -16.91 6.29 -27.92
CA THR A 14 -17.18 4.87 -27.70
C THR A 14 -16.00 4.16 -27.03
N ILE A 15 -14.77 4.43 -27.48
CA ILE A 15 -13.55 3.93 -26.83
C ILE A 15 -13.40 4.53 -25.42
N GLY A 16 -13.72 5.80 -25.23
CA GLY A 16 -13.72 6.45 -23.92
C GLY A 16 -14.68 5.78 -22.94
N PHE A 17 -15.92 5.50 -23.37
CA PHE A 17 -16.90 4.74 -22.58
C PHE A 17 -16.45 3.30 -22.33
N LEU A 18 -15.85 2.63 -23.32
CA LEU A 18 -15.29 1.28 -23.17
C LEU A 18 -14.19 1.25 -22.09
N VAL A 19 -13.26 2.22 -22.12
CA VAL A 19 -12.17 2.33 -21.15
C VAL A 19 -12.71 2.68 -19.77
N MET A 20 -13.63 3.63 -19.66
CA MET A 20 -14.31 3.96 -18.41
C MET A 20 -15.04 2.75 -17.82
N ALA A 21 -15.77 1.99 -18.64
CA ALA A 21 -16.42 0.76 -18.23
C ALA A 21 -15.42 -0.31 -17.77
N LEU A 22 -14.28 -0.45 -18.45
CA LEU A 22 -13.21 -1.36 -18.05
C LEU A 22 -12.55 -0.99 -16.71
N VAL A 23 -12.42 0.30 -16.41
CA VAL A 23 -11.79 0.81 -15.18
C VAL A 23 -12.75 0.75 -14.00
N HIS A 24 -13.99 1.20 -14.18
CA HIS A 24 -14.93 1.42 -13.08
C HIS A 24 -15.96 0.31 -12.88
N LEU A 25 -16.25 -0.54 -13.88
CA LEU A 25 -17.25 -1.61 -13.77
C LEU A 25 -16.55 -2.99 -13.67
N PRO A 26 -16.38 -3.54 -12.46
CA PRO A 26 -15.69 -4.82 -12.28
C PRO A 26 -16.39 -5.99 -12.99
N LYS A 27 -17.73 -5.98 -13.05
CA LYS A 27 -18.53 -6.95 -13.82
C LYS A 27 -18.26 -6.87 -15.33
N PHE A 28 -18.26 -5.65 -15.89
CA PHE A 28 -17.97 -5.44 -17.30
C PHE A 28 -16.55 -5.88 -17.63
N ARG A 29 -15.57 -5.58 -16.77
CA ARG A 29 -14.19 -6.05 -16.91
C ARG A 29 -14.11 -7.58 -16.90
N GLY A 30 -14.80 -8.25 -15.99
CA GLY A 30 -14.84 -9.72 -15.93
C GLY A 30 -15.43 -10.32 -17.20
N VAL A 31 -16.59 -9.82 -17.64
CA VAL A 31 -17.25 -10.27 -18.88
C VAL A 31 -16.40 -9.96 -20.11
N PHE A 32 -15.85 -8.76 -20.23
CA PHE A 32 -15.01 -8.35 -21.34
C PHE A 32 -13.77 -9.24 -21.45
N TRP A 33 -13.05 -9.49 -20.34
CA TRP A 33 -11.91 -10.39 -20.36
C TRP A 33 -12.30 -11.84 -20.62
N ASN A 34 -13.48 -12.29 -20.17
CA ASN A 34 -13.98 -13.62 -20.51
C ASN A 34 -14.32 -13.72 -22.00
N VAL A 35 -14.90 -12.69 -22.61
CA VAL A 35 -15.18 -12.64 -24.06
C VAL A 35 -13.88 -12.57 -24.86
N VAL A 36 -12.92 -11.75 -24.44
CA VAL A 36 -11.60 -11.66 -25.08
C VAL A 36 -10.84 -12.98 -24.94
N ARG A 37 -10.87 -13.61 -23.76
CA ARG A 37 -10.29 -14.95 -23.57
C ARG A 37 -10.99 -15.98 -24.41
N LEU A 38 -12.33 -15.99 -24.46
CA LEU A 38 -13.09 -16.92 -25.30
C LEU A 38 -12.77 -16.69 -26.78
N ALA A 39 -12.70 -15.44 -27.25
CA ALA A 39 -12.29 -15.12 -28.60
C ALA A 39 -10.85 -15.57 -28.86
N TRP A 40 -9.93 -15.35 -27.92
CA TRP A 40 -8.55 -15.82 -28.00
C TRP A 40 -8.46 -17.35 -27.99
N ASP A 41 -9.25 -18.03 -27.17
CA ASP A 41 -9.29 -19.48 -27.05
C ASP A 41 -9.92 -20.10 -28.30
N VAL A 42 -10.90 -19.44 -28.91
CA VAL A 42 -11.45 -19.82 -30.22
C VAL A 42 -10.42 -19.60 -31.32
N VAL A 43 -9.75 -18.45 -31.35
CA VAL A 43 -8.68 -18.16 -32.33
C VAL A 43 -7.54 -19.16 -32.15
N LYS A 44 -7.09 -19.38 -30.92
CA LYS A 44 -6.05 -20.35 -30.58
C LYS A 44 -6.52 -21.76 -30.91
N ALA A 45 -7.78 -22.12 -30.66
CA ALA A 45 -8.33 -23.40 -31.05
C ALA A 45 -8.29 -23.57 -32.57
N VAL A 46 -8.83 -22.63 -33.34
CA VAL A 46 -8.91 -22.70 -34.80
C VAL A 46 -7.52 -22.68 -35.45
N PHE A 47 -6.61 -21.82 -34.99
CA PHE A 47 -5.31 -21.60 -35.64
C PHE A 47 -4.16 -22.39 -35.03
N TYR A 48 -4.28 -22.91 -33.81
CA TYR A 48 -3.21 -23.63 -33.12
C TYR A 48 -3.66 -24.98 -32.55
N ASP A 49 -4.59 -25.05 -31.59
CA ASP A 49 -4.87 -26.29 -30.87
C ASP A 49 -5.55 -27.35 -31.76
N VAL A 50 -6.52 -26.99 -32.59
CA VAL A 50 -7.18 -27.91 -33.54
C VAL A 50 -6.19 -28.37 -34.60
N PRO A 51 -5.43 -27.50 -35.30
CA PRO A 51 -4.39 -27.96 -36.22
C PRO A 51 -3.37 -28.87 -35.56
N VAL A 52 -2.84 -28.52 -34.38
CA VAL A 52 -1.86 -29.32 -33.65
C VAL A 52 -2.45 -30.66 -33.22
N TYR A 53 -3.71 -30.69 -32.77
CA TYR A 53 -4.41 -31.91 -32.40
C TYR A 53 -4.62 -32.82 -33.61
N VAL A 54 -5.09 -32.27 -34.72
CA VAL A 54 -5.24 -32.95 -36.01
C VAL A 54 -3.88 -33.52 -36.47
N PHE A 55 -2.79 -32.76 -36.37
CA PHE A 55 -1.44 -33.26 -36.68
C PHE A 55 -0.89 -34.29 -35.67
N ARG A 56 -1.47 -34.41 -34.48
CA ARG A 56 -1.11 -35.42 -33.46
C ARG A 56 -1.92 -36.71 -33.59
N LEU A 57 -3.01 -36.74 -34.36
CA LEU A 57 -3.77 -37.96 -34.62
C LEU A 57 -2.85 -39.03 -35.24
N PRO A 58 -2.93 -40.29 -34.78
CA PRO A 58 -1.98 -41.35 -35.18
C PRO A 58 -1.99 -41.58 -36.70
N LEU A 59 -3.16 -41.58 -37.34
CA LEU A 59 -3.32 -41.70 -38.79
C LEU A 59 -2.64 -40.56 -39.57
N ILE A 60 -2.83 -39.31 -39.13
CA ILE A 60 -2.24 -38.14 -39.79
C ILE A 60 -0.74 -38.11 -39.53
N ARG A 61 -0.29 -38.45 -38.33
CA ARG A 61 1.14 -38.55 -38.00
C ARG A 61 1.83 -39.65 -38.82
N GLU A 62 1.18 -40.78 -39.04
CA GLU A 62 1.71 -41.90 -39.84
C GLU A 62 1.76 -41.55 -41.33
N LEU A 63 0.71 -40.91 -41.86
CA LEU A 63 0.70 -40.35 -43.21
C LEU A 63 1.79 -39.27 -43.37
N TRP A 64 1.91 -38.36 -42.41
CA TRP A 64 2.83 -37.22 -42.44
C TRP A 64 4.30 -37.64 -42.30
N ARG A 65 4.58 -38.73 -41.57
CA ARG A 65 5.91 -39.35 -41.43
C ARG A 65 6.23 -40.35 -42.54
N SER A 66 5.26 -40.71 -43.38
CA SER A 66 5.52 -41.63 -44.49
C SER A 66 6.58 -41.04 -45.43
N ARG A 67 7.51 -41.89 -45.87
CA ARG A 67 8.61 -41.47 -46.75
C ARG A 67 8.12 -40.87 -48.07
N TRP A 68 6.97 -41.36 -48.56
CA TRP A 68 6.34 -40.87 -49.78
C TRP A 68 5.73 -39.48 -49.58
N PHE A 69 4.90 -39.29 -48.56
CA PHE A 69 4.27 -37.99 -48.30
C PHE A 69 5.30 -36.91 -47.94
N THR A 70 6.38 -37.28 -47.25
CA THR A 70 7.49 -36.37 -46.97
C THR A 70 8.16 -35.86 -48.25
N ARG A 71 8.35 -36.72 -49.27
CA ARG A 71 8.87 -36.30 -50.58
C ARG A 71 7.87 -35.41 -51.31
N VAL A 72 6.59 -35.79 -51.35
CA VAL A 72 5.55 -34.97 -52.01
C VAL A 72 5.45 -33.58 -51.35
N ARG A 73 5.48 -33.52 -50.02
CA ARG A 73 5.45 -32.26 -49.29
C ARG A 73 6.66 -31.39 -49.57
N ARG A 74 7.87 -31.96 -49.55
CA ARG A 74 9.11 -31.21 -49.76
C ARG A 74 9.30 -30.76 -51.21
N THR A 75 8.91 -31.60 -52.17
CA THR A 75 9.17 -31.38 -53.60
C THR A 75 8.01 -30.70 -54.32
N VAL A 76 6.78 -30.79 -53.80
CA VAL A 76 5.60 -30.26 -54.51
C VAL A 76 4.84 -29.27 -53.62
N LEU A 77 4.40 -29.66 -52.42
CA LEU A 77 3.50 -28.82 -51.62
C LEU A 77 4.16 -27.57 -51.04
N ASN A 78 5.31 -27.69 -50.36
CA ASN A 78 6.00 -26.53 -49.75
C ASN A 78 6.42 -25.50 -50.81
N PRO A 79 7.06 -25.89 -51.94
CA PRO A 79 7.46 -24.93 -52.95
C PRO A 79 6.28 -24.27 -53.68
N LEU A 80 5.20 -25.02 -53.92
CA LEU A 80 3.96 -24.45 -54.47
C LEU A 80 3.31 -23.49 -53.48
N PHE A 81 3.34 -23.78 -52.19
CA PHE A 81 2.80 -22.89 -51.16
C PHE A 81 3.59 -21.58 -51.07
N VAL A 82 4.93 -21.65 -51.08
CA VAL A 82 5.79 -20.44 -51.11
C VAL A 82 5.58 -19.64 -52.40
N SER A 83 5.51 -20.32 -53.54
CA SER A 83 5.21 -19.69 -54.83
C SER A 83 3.84 -19.02 -54.85
N TRP A 84 2.81 -19.67 -54.28
CA TRP A 84 1.47 -19.13 -54.16
C TRP A 84 1.44 -17.88 -53.26
N ILE A 85 2.14 -17.90 -52.11
CA ILE A 85 2.27 -16.73 -51.25
C ILE A 85 2.96 -15.58 -52.02
N ALA A 86 4.05 -15.84 -52.73
CA ALA A 86 4.80 -14.81 -53.44
C ALA A 86 4.00 -14.17 -54.60
N THR A 87 3.24 -14.98 -55.35
CA THR A 87 2.56 -14.54 -56.57
C THR A 87 1.10 -14.13 -56.38
N GLN A 88 0.43 -14.62 -55.34
CA GLN A 88 -0.96 -14.31 -55.01
C GLN A 88 -1.08 -13.60 -53.66
N GLY A 89 -0.48 -14.17 -52.62
CA GLY A 89 -0.61 -13.69 -51.25
C GLY A 89 -0.06 -12.28 -51.05
N VAL A 90 1.19 -12.03 -51.46
CA VAL A 90 1.87 -10.74 -51.30
C VAL A 90 1.17 -9.63 -52.08
N PRO A 91 0.80 -9.79 -53.37
CA PRO A 91 0.01 -8.78 -54.09
C PRO A 91 -1.33 -8.47 -53.41
N HIS A 92 -2.05 -9.48 -52.91
CA HIS A 92 -3.32 -9.25 -52.23
C HIS A 92 -3.16 -8.48 -50.91
N VAL A 93 -2.17 -8.85 -50.09
CA VAL A 93 -1.89 -8.15 -48.83
C VAL A 93 -1.39 -6.73 -49.08
N TYR A 94 -0.49 -6.53 -50.05
CA TYR A 94 0.01 -5.22 -50.45
C TYR A 94 -1.13 -4.30 -50.90
N ASN A 95 -1.98 -4.77 -51.82
CA ASN A 95 -3.12 -3.98 -52.29
C ASN A 95 -4.17 -3.73 -51.20
N PHE A 96 -4.30 -4.62 -50.21
CA PHE A 96 -5.17 -4.41 -49.06
C PHE A 96 -4.63 -3.32 -48.13
N ILE A 97 -3.34 -3.35 -47.80
CA ILE A 97 -2.69 -2.36 -46.93
C ILE A 97 -2.67 -0.97 -47.59
N TYR A 98 -2.33 -0.91 -48.88
CA TYR A 98 -2.22 0.34 -49.63
C TYR A 98 -3.51 0.72 -50.37
N ARG A 99 -4.65 0.13 -50.01
CA ARG A 99 -5.95 0.33 -50.68
C ARG A 99 -6.37 1.80 -50.80
N TYR A 100 -5.93 2.65 -49.87
CA TYR A 100 -6.26 4.07 -49.82
C TYR A 100 -5.14 5.00 -50.33
N ASN A 101 -3.99 4.48 -50.73
CA ASN A 101 -2.87 5.28 -51.23
C ASN A 101 -2.87 5.31 -52.77
N THR A 102 -3.31 6.43 -53.35
CA THR A 102 -3.42 6.61 -54.83
C THR A 102 -2.08 6.67 -55.55
N SER A 103 -0.97 6.84 -54.83
CA SER A 103 0.38 6.99 -55.38
C SER A 103 1.17 5.67 -55.41
N ALA A 104 0.67 4.63 -54.73
CA ALA A 104 1.33 3.33 -54.67
C ALA A 104 0.96 2.50 -55.91
N ALA A 105 1.97 2.00 -56.61
CA ALA A 105 1.78 1.11 -57.76
C ALA A 105 1.09 -0.18 -57.28
N LYS A 106 -0.11 -0.48 -57.79
CA LYS A 106 -0.82 -1.71 -57.47
C LYS A 106 -0.03 -2.90 -58.01
N LEU A 107 0.23 -3.89 -57.16
CA LEU A 107 0.78 -5.17 -57.62
C LEU A 107 -0.37 -6.05 -58.10
N GLU A 108 -0.42 -6.37 -59.38
CA GLU A 108 -1.46 -7.31 -59.87
C GLU A 108 -1.12 -8.76 -59.48
N PRO A 109 -2.10 -9.53 -59.00
CA PRO A 109 -1.93 -10.96 -58.78
C PRO A 109 -1.65 -11.64 -60.13
N GLN A 110 -0.66 -12.52 -60.13
CA GLN A 110 -0.15 -13.10 -61.37
C GLN A 110 -1.07 -14.25 -61.85
N PRO A 111 -1.09 -14.61 -63.14
CA PRO A 111 -1.89 -15.72 -63.61
C PRO A 111 -1.43 -17.06 -63.01
N GLY A 112 -2.36 -18.00 -62.80
CA GLY A 112 -2.10 -19.25 -62.05
C GLY A 112 -0.98 -20.14 -62.59
N TRP A 113 -0.63 -20.03 -63.88
CA TRP A 113 0.50 -20.74 -64.45
C TRP A 113 1.86 -20.24 -63.91
N MET A 114 1.98 -18.98 -63.50
CA MET A 114 3.18 -18.46 -62.85
C MET A 114 3.37 -19.06 -61.45
N VAL A 115 2.29 -19.39 -60.74
CA VAL A 115 2.36 -20.11 -59.46
C VAL A 115 3.00 -21.48 -59.67
N LEU A 116 2.62 -22.19 -60.73
CA LEU A 116 3.19 -23.49 -61.07
C LEU A 116 4.64 -23.38 -61.51
N LEU A 117 4.98 -22.41 -62.37
CA LEU A 117 6.34 -22.19 -62.86
C LEU A 117 7.30 -21.78 -61.74
N LEU A 118 6.94 -20.78 -60.92
CA LEU A 118 7.73 -20.42 -59.74
C LEU A 118 7.75 -21.54 -58.72
N GLY A 119 6.68 -22.34 -58.60
CA GLY A 119 6.65 -23.50 -57.70
C GLY A 119 7.67 -24.57 -58.09
N VAL A 120 7.81 -24.84 -59.39
CA VAL A 120 8.83 -25.77 -59.91
C VAL A 120 10.25 -25.20 -59.70
N LEU A 121 10.45 -23.90 -59.97
CA LEU A 121 11.75 -23.25 -59.73
C LEU A 121 12.12 -23.22 -58.25
N MET A 122 11.17 -22.89 -57.37
CA MET A 122 11.35 -22.93 -55.91
C MET A 122 11.54 -24.36 -55.40
N SER A 123 10.93 -25.35 -56.05
CA SER A 123 11.13 -26.77 -55.72
C SER A 123 12.56 -27.20 -56.03
N ALA A 124 13.08 -26.81 -57.18
CA ALA A 124 14.48 -27.01 -57.53
C ALA A 124 15.43 -26.26 -56.57
N ALA A 125 15.11 -25.02 -56.21
CA ALA A 125 15.93 -24.19 -55.32
C ALA A 125 15.97 -24.74 -53.88
N ILE A 126 14.80 -24.96 -53.24
CA ILE A 126 14.69 -25.42 -51.86
C ILE A 126 15.21 -26.85 -51.69
N ASN A 127 15.02 -27.71 -52.69
CA ASN A 127 15.46 -29.11 -52.62
C ASN A 127 16.93 -29.32 -53.05
N SER A 128 17.59 -28.28 -53.58
CA SER A 128 19.03 -28.27 -53.86
C SER A 128 19.85 -28.33 -52.56
N ARG A 129 21.13 -28.72 -52.65
CA ARG A 129 22.02 -28.75 -51.47
C ARG A 129 22.08 -27.39 -50.76
N LEU A 130 22.25 -26.31 -51.54
CA LEU A 130 22.29 -24.93 -51.03
C LEU A 130 20.98 -24.52 -50.34
N GLY A 131 19.83 -24.94 -50.89
CA GLY A 131 18.52 -24.61 -50.30
C GLY A 131 18.28 -25.28 -48.95
N ARG A 132 18.77 -26.52 -48.77
CA ARG A 132 18.65 -27.23 -47.49
C ARG A 132 19.55 -26.64 -46.42
N ASP A 133 20.80 -26.34 -46.77
CA ASP A 133 21.75 -25.73 -45.84
C ASP A 133 21.25 -24.33 -45.41
N ALA A 134 20.65 -23.57 -46.34
CA ALA A 134 20.02 -22.29 -46.03
C ALA A 134 18.78 -22.42 -45.14
N GLU A 135 17.94 -23.46 -45.32
CA GLU A 135 16.77 -23.73 -44.48
C GLU A 135 17.18 -24.06 -43.03
N GLU A 136 18.21 -24.90 -42.86
CA GLU A 136 18.73 -25.28 -41.54
C GLU A 136 19.37 -24.08 -40.83
N LEU A 137 20.22 -23.31 -41.52
CA LEU A 137 20.82 -22.08 -40.98
C LEU A 137 19.77 -21.01 -40.63
N ALA A 138 18.76 -20.80 -41.47
CA ALA A 138 17.70 -19.84 -41.20
C ALA A 138 16.84 -20.26 -40.01
N GLY A 139 16.54 -21.55 -39.87
CA GLY A 139 15.78 -22.10 -38.75
C GLY A 139 16.51 -21.93 -37.41
N GLU A 140 17.79 -22.31 -37.36
CA GLU A 140 18.62 -22.13 -36.16
C GLU A 140 18.82 -20.65 -35.83
N TRP A 141 19.08 -19.81 -36.82
CA TRP A 141 19.21 -18.36 -36.62
C TRP A 141 17.92 -17.74 -36.07
N MET A 142 16.76 -18.06 -36.64
CA MET A 142 15.46 -17.52 -36.21
C MET A 142 15.12 -17.95 -34.78
N ALA A 143 15.34 -19.22 -34.43
CA ALA A 143 15.07 -19.75 -33.10
C ALA A 143 15.97 -19.12 -32.03
N ASN A 144 17.28 -19.03 -32.31
CA ASN A 144 18.25 -18.44 -31.38
C ASN A 144 18.01 -16.94 -31.20
N ARG A 145 17.76 -16.20 -32.29
CA ARG A 145 17.46 -14.76 -32.24
C ARG A 145 16.15 -14.47 -31.52
N TRP A 146 15.12 -15.30 -31.71
CA TRP A 146 13.86 -15.16 -30.98
C TRP A 146 14.04 -15.35 -29.47
N HIS A 147 14.84 -16.34 -29.05
CA HIS A 147 15.11 -16.59 -27.65
C HIS A 147 15.91 -15.44 -27.00
N GLU A 148 16.95 -14.95 -27.68
CA GLU A 148 17.76 -13.81 -27.24
C GLU A 148 16.94 -12.51 -27.16
N LEU A 149 16.11 -12.23 -28.18
CA LEU A 149 15.25 -11.05 -28.24
C LEU A 149 14.21 -11.06 -27.09
N ARG A 150 13.59 -12.21 -26.82
CA ARG A 150 12.53 -12.31 -25.79
C ARG A 150 13.05 -12.14 -24.38
N THR A 151 14.23 -12.67 -24.07
CA THR A 151 14.72 -12.74 -22.69
C THR A 151 15.67 -11.62 -22.30
N ARG A 152 16.49 -11.11 -23.22
CA ARG A 152 17.54 -10.14 -22.89
C ARG A 152 17.29 -8.75 -23.45
N PHE A 153 16.71 -8.64 -24.64
CA PHE A 153 16.58 -7.34 -25.29
C PHE A 153 15.64 -6.39 -24.55
N LEU A 154 14.47 -6.83 -24.11
CA LEU A 154 13.52 -5.94 -23.41
C LEU A 154 14.07 -5.44 -22.06
N ALA A 155 14.68 -6.31 -21.27
CA ALA A 155 15.31 -5.94 -20.00
C ALA A 155 16.52 -5.04 -20.22
N ALA A 156 17.39 -5.37 -21.18
CA ALA A 156 18.55 -4.55 -21.50
C ALA A 156 18.18 -3.17 -22.06
N VAL A 157 17.12 -3.09 -22.89
CA VAL A 157 16.61 -1.79 -23.38
C VAL A 157 16.04 -0.98 -22.22
N PHE A 158 15.31 -1.61 -21.30
CA PHE A 158 14.80 -0.93 -20.11
C PHE A 158 15.96 -0.37 -19.26
N GLU A 159 16.94 -1.20 -18.91
CA GLU A 159 18.12 -0.78 -18.13
C GLU A 159 18.90 0.33 -18.85
N TRP A 160 19.13 0.17 -20.15
CA TRP A 160 19.81 1.18 -20.97
C TRP A 160 19.09 2.52 -20.96
N VAL A 161 17.75 2.53 -21.11
CA VAL A 161 16.98 3.76 -21.03
C VAL A 161 17.06 4.38 -19.64
N MET A 162 16.90 3.58 -18.58
CA MET A 162 16.99 4.06 -17.20
C MET A 162 18.36 4.71 -16.93
N ASP A 163 19.44 4.06 -17.36
CA ASP A 163 20.80 4.56 -17.14
C ASP A 163 21.12 5.78 -18.00
N PHE A 164 20.57 5.86 -19.22
CA PHE A 164 20.64 7.07 -20.03
C PHE A 164 20.03 8.29 -19.33
N PHE A 165 18.83 8.15 -18.75
CA PHE A 165 18.19 9.26 -18.04
C PHE A 165 18.92 9.63 -16.74
N LYS A 166 19.40 8.65 -15.97
CA LYS A 166 20.25 8.92 -14.79
C LYS A 166 21.51 9.68 -15.18
N TRP A 167 22.19 9.23 -16.22
CA TRP A 167 23.38 9.90 -16.74
C TRP A 167 23.08 11.34 -17.17
N LEU A 168 21.96 11.56 -17.89
CA LEU A 168 21.54 12.88 -18.34
C LEU A 168 21.25 13.82 -17.14
N LEU A 169 20.52 13.34 -16.13
CA LEU A 169 20.23 14.13 -14.93
C LEU A 169 21.50 14.45 -14.14
N HIS A 170 22.41 13.50 -13.97
CA HIS A 170 23.69 13.76 -13.32
C HIS A 170 24.56 14.75 -14.10
N LEU A 171 24.57 14.67 -15.44
CA LEU A 171 25.27 15.63 -16.28
C LEU A 171 24.69 17.03 -16.08
N LEU A 172 23.37 17.16 -16.04
CA LEU A 172 22.69 18.43 -15.80
C LEU A 172 22.99 18.98 -14.40
N GLU A 173 22.87 18.16 -13.36
CA GLU A 173 23.17 18.56 -11.99
C GLU A 173 24.61 19.04 -11.86
N ARG A 174 25.55 18.32 -12.48
CA ARG A 174 26.96 18.68 -12.50
C ARG A 174 27.21 19.97 -13.27
N PHE A 175 26.50 20.19 -14.38
CA PHE A 175 26.56 21.43 -15.13
C PHE A 175 26.05 22.61 -14.30
N ILE A 176 24.88 22.47 -13.67
CA ILE A 176 24.32 23.52 -12.81
C ILE A 176 25.28 23.83 -11.67
N TYR A 177 25.77 22.79 -11.00
CA TYR A 177 26.73 22.93 -9.91
C TYR A 177 28.04 23.60 -10.35
N ALA A 178 28.57 23.25 -11.53
CA ALA A 178 29.80 23.85 -12.04
C ALA A 178 29.64 25.36 -12.28
N VAL A 179 28.49 25.80 -12.80
CA VAL A 179 28.20 27.23 -12.99
C VAL A 179 27.94 27.92 -11.65
N ASP A 180 27.20 27.28 -10.72
CA ASP A 180 26.99 27.79 -9.36
C ASP A 180 28.33 28.03 -8.65
N GLU A 181 29.27 27.08 -8.76
CA GLU A 181 30.59 27.20 -8.14
C GLU A 181 31.46 28.27 -8.83
N TRP A 182 31.36 28.43 -10.15
CA TRP A 182 32.06 29.50 -10.87
C TRP A 182 31.58 30.90 -10.45
N LEU A 183 30.28 31.05 -10.16
CA LEU A 183 29.67 32.29 -9.68
C LEU A 183 29.83 32.52 -8.18
N ARG A 184 30.38 31.55 -7.45
CA ARG A 184 30.64 31.66 -6.02
C ARG A 184 31.76 32.66 -5.72
N PHE A 185 31.63 33.39 -4.63
CA PHE A 185 32.62 34.37 -4.17
C PHE A 185 33.84 33.66 -3.56
N HIS A 186 35.03 33.99 -4.04
CA HIS A 186 36.29 33.47 -3.51
C HIS A 186 37.12 34.57 -2.85
N SER A 187 37.90 34.21 -1.83
CA SER A 187 38.78 35.15 -1.12
C SER A 187 39.96 35.57 -2.00
N GLY A 188 40.12 36.87 -2.25
CA GLY A 188 41.19 37.44 -3.09
C GLY A 188 40.73 37.98 -4.45
N GLU A 189 39.43 37.94 -4.73
CA GLU A 189 38.84 38.50 -5.96
C GLU A 189 38.78 40.03 -5.94
N THR A 190 38.86 40.64 -7.12
CA THR A 190 38.74 42.09 -7.27
C THR A 190 37.29 42.54 -7.05
N TRP A 191 37.08 43.76 -6.55
CA TRP A 191 35.72 44.32 -6.36
C TRP A 191 34.83 44.19 -7.62
N LEU A 192 35.41 44.43 -8.81
CA LEU A 192 34.69 44.34 -10.08
C LEU A 192 34.20 42.91 -10.36
N THR A 193 35.03 41.89 -10.09
CA THR A 193 34.62 40.49 -10.26
C THR A 193 33.52 40.09 -9.30
N VAL A 194 33.54 40.58 -8.06
CA VAL A 194 32.45 40.38 -7.09
C VAL A 194 31.13 40.98 -7.58
N VAL A 195 31.15 42.23 -8.07
CA VAL A 195 29.93 42.90 -8.59
C VAL A 195 29.36 42.17 -9.82
N VAL A 196 30.22 41.78 -10.76
CA VAL A 196 29.80 41.02 -11.95
C VAL A 196 29.22 39.66 -11.56
N LYS A 197 29.88 38.92 -10.66
CA LYS A 197 29.36 37.65 -10.14
C LYS A 197 28.05 37.80 -9.40
N ALA A 198 27.84 38.90 -8.66
CA ALA A 198 26.56 39.15 -7.99
C ALA A 198 25.42 39.35 -8.99
N ILE A 199 25.62 40.16 -10.05
CA ILE A 199 24.60 40.38 -11.09
C ILE A 199 24.33 39.08 -11.86
N LEU A 200 25.40 38.39 -12.31
CA LEU A 200 25.28 37.12 -13.02
C LEU A 200 24.67 36.03 -12.14
N GLY A 201 24.98 36.01 -10.85
CA GLY A 201 24.43 35.08 -9.86
C GLY A 201 22.91 35.21 -9.73
N VAL A 202 22.37 36.44 -9.75
CA VAL A 202 20.91 36.66 -9.72
C VAL A 202 20.27 36.12 -11.01
N VAL A 203 20.80 36.49 -12.18
CA VAL A 203 20.27 36.01 -13.47
C VAL A 203 20.37 34.49 -13.57
N TRP A 204 21.50 33.92 -13.13
CA TRP A 204 21.75 32.49 -13.13
C TRP A 204 20.86 31.75 -12.14
N SER A 205 20.56 32.29 -10.96
CA SER A 205 19.63 31.66 -10.01
C SER A 205 18.25 31.45 -10.63
N PHE A 206 17.77 32.45 -11.39
CA PHE A 206 16.52 32.35 -12.14
C PHE A 206 16.62 31.31 -13.27
N ALA A 207 17.72 31.32 -14.04
CA ALA A 207 17.95 30.34 -15.11
C ALA A 207 18.07 28.90 -14.58
N SER A 208 18.82 28.67 -13.51
CA SER A 208 19.00 27.39 -12.81
C SER A 208 17.67 26.86 -12.29
N PHE A 209 16.86 27.73 -11.67
CA PHE A 209 15.50 27.38 -11.25
C PHE A 209 14.61 26.97 -12.43
N LEU A 210 14.64 27.75 -13.52
CA LEU A 210 13.87 27.44 -14.72
C LEU A 210 14.31 26.11 -15.34
N ILE A 211 15.62 25.88 -15.47
CA ILE A 211 16.19 24.63 -15.99
C ILE A 211 15.72 23.44 -15.12
N ARG A 212 15.77 23.55 -13.79
CA ARG A 212 15.31 22.48 -12.88
C ARG A 212 13.82 22.18 -13.05
N ILE A 213 12.99 23.21 -13.19
CA ILE A 213 11.56 23.02 -13.48
C ILE A 213 11.39 22.31 -14.83
N TYR A 214 11.97 22.84 -15.89
CA TYR A 214 11.75 22.27 -17.21
C TYR A 214 12.29 20.85 -17.31
N VAL A 215 13.46 20.55 -16.74
CA VAL A 215 14.01 19.20 -16.83
C VAL A 215 13.28 18.23 -15.91
N ASN A 216 13.24 18.48 -14.60
CA ASN A 216 12.74 17.48 -13.64
C ASN A 216 11.21 17.35 -13.67
N LEU A 217 10.50 18.46 -13.93
CA LEU A 217 9.04 18.48 -13.86
C LEU A 217 8.38 18.26 -15.23
N LEU A 218 8.98 18.74 -16.32
CA LEU A 218 8.34 18.75 -17.64
C LEU A 218 8.96 17.71 -18.61
N ILE A 219 10.26 17.80 -18.87
CA ILE A 219 10.95 17.03 -19.91
C ILE A 219 11.18 15.59 -19.46
N GLU A 220 11.79 15.38 -18.29
CA GLU A 220 12.13 14.05 -17.78
C GLU A 220 10.88 13.16 -17.70
N PRO A 221 9.76 13.55 -17.05
CA PRO A 221 8.60 12.67 -16.96
C PRO A 221 7.94 12.39 -18.32
N THR A 222 8.03 13.35 -19.26
CA THR A 222 7.43 13.23 -20.59
C THR A 222 8.25 12.34 -21.51
N LEU A 223 9.58 12.38 -21.45
CA LEU A 223 10.42 11.53 -22.30
C LEU A 223 10.70 10.16 -21.67
N HIS A 224 10.67 10.06 -20.35
CA HIS A 224 10.99 8.83 -19.63
C HIS A 224 9.86 7.80 -19.80
N PRO A 225 10.06 6.66 -20.49
CA PRO A 225 8.96 5.78 -20.90
C PRO A 225 8.15 5.23 -19.73
N VAL A 226 8.81 4.93 -18.60
CA VAL A 226 8.15 4.42 -17.39
C VAL A 226 7.18 5.44 -16.78
N LYS A 227 7.49 6.73 -16.90
CA LYS A 227 6.66 7.84 -16.39
C LYS A 227 5.65 8.27 -17.46
N HIS A 228 6.06 8.24 -18.73
CA HIS A 228 5.27 8.69 -19.87
C HIS A 228 4.01 7.83 -20.06
N PHE A 229 4.18 6.52 -20.22
CA PHE A 229 3.10 5.65 -20.71
C PHE A 229 1.87 5.56 -19.79
N PRO A 230 2.01 5.41 -18.46
CA PRO A 230 0.84 5.21 -17.59
C PRO A 230 0.07 6.49 -17.26
N VAL A 231 0.77 7.63 -17.12
CA VAL A 231 0.19 8.87 -16.56
C VAL A 231 0.22 10.03 -17.55
N VAL A 232 1.39 10.32 -18.13
CA VAL A 232 1.57 11.49 -18.99
C VAL A 232 0.77 11.35 -20.29
N THR A 233 0.63 10.15 -20.85
CA THR A 233 -0.23 9.91 -22.03
C THR A 233 -1.70 10.24 -21.75
N VAL A 234 -2.18 9.89 -20.55
CA VAL A 234 -3.56 10.17 -20.13
C VAL A 234 -3.73 11.67 -19.96
N ALA A 235 -2.78 12.32 -19.29
CA ALA A 235 -2.78 13.78 -19.13
C ALA A 235 -2.77 14.51 -20.48
N HIS A 236 -1.97 14.07 -21.46
CA HIS A 236 -1.99 14.60 -22.83
C HIS A 236 -3.39 14.52 -23.44
N LYS A 237 -4.05 13.37 -23.35
CA LYS A 237 -5.39 13.16 -23.91
C LYS A 237 -6.44 14.03 -23.23
N LEU A 238 -6.36 14.19 -21.91
CA LEU A 238 -7.27 15.04 -21.14
C LEU A 238 -7.06 16.52 -21.47
N LEU A 239 -5.83 16.93 -21.77
CA LEU A 239 -5.51 18.31 -22.10
C LEU A 239 -5.80 18.67 -23.56
N LEU A 240 -5.97 17.70 -24.47
CA LEU A 240 -6.21 17.94 -25.91
C LEU A 240 -7.26 19.05 -26.20
N PRO A 241 -8.45 19.09 -25.56
CA PRO A 241 -9.42 20.16 -25.80
C PRO A 241 -8.93 21.54 -25.31
N ALA A 242 -8.16 21.57 -24.23
CA ALA A 242 -7.60 22.79 -23.64
C ALA A 242 -6.40 23.32 -24.42
N ILE A 243 -5.70 22.48 -25.19
CA ILE A 243 -4.51 22.85 -25.97
C ILE A 243 -4.81 24.01 -26.92
N ILE A 244 -5.97 24.04 -27.58
CA ILE A 244 -6.32 25.11 -28.53
C ILE A 244 -6.39 26.47 -27.81
N VAL A 245 -6.98 26.49 -26.62
CA VAL A 245 -7.12 27.72 -25.81
C VAL A 245 -5.76 28.15 -25.27
N ILE A 246 -4.97 27.20 -24.73
CA ILE A 246 -3.64 27.45 -24.18
C ILE A 246 -2.70 27.95 -25.28
N GLU A 247 -2.74 27.35 -26.47
CA GLU A 247 -1.93 27.76 -27.61
C GLU A 247 -2.25 29.20 -28.00
N SER A 248 -3.53 29.52 -28.21
CA SER A 248 -3.93 30.87 -28.60
C SER A 248 -3.52 31.90 -27.56
N TRP A 249 -3.75 31.61 -26.27
CA TRP A 249 -3.46 32.56 -25.20
C TRP A 249 -1.94 32.78 -25.05
N MET A 250 -1.16 31.71 -25.02
CA MET A 250 0.29 31.78 -24.82
C MET A 250 1.02 32.34 -26.06
N ARG A 251 0.62 31.95 -27.26
CA ARG A 251 1.16 32.52 -28.51
C ARG A 251 0.89 34.01 -28.57
N ASN A 252 -0.35 34.45 -28.37
CA ASN A 252 -0.72 35.87 -28.43
C ASN A 252 -0.02 36.70 -27.34
N GLY A 253 0.21 36.13 -26.16
CA GLY A 253 0.96 36.79 -25.09
C GLY A 253 2.47 36.92 -25.38
N LEU A 254 3.07 35.95 -26.07
CA LEU A 254 4.51 35.93 -26.39
C LEU A 254 4.87 36.69 -27.67
N THR A 255 3.98 36.74 -28.66
CA THR A 255 4.22 37.39 -29.96
C THR A 255 4.70 38.84 -29.84
N PRO A 256 4.16 39.71 -28.97
CA PRO A 256 4.62 41.10 -28.83
C PRO A 256 6.07 41.24 -28.38
N TYR A 257 6.60 40.25 -27.64
CA TYR A 257 7.94 40.32 -27.05
C TYR A 257 9.00 39.54 -27.84
N LEU A 258 8.61 38.43 -28.46
CA LEU A 258 9.53 37.48 -29.12
C LEU A 258 9.34 37.39 -30.64
N GLY A 259 8.26 37.95 -31.17
CA GLY A 259 7.85 37.78 -32.56
C GLY A 259 7.29 36.38 -32.86
N GLU A 260 6.55 36.24 -33.96
CA GLU A 260 5.86 34.98 -34.30
C GLU A 260 6.82 33.78 -34.48
N ALA A 261 8.01 34.03 -35.01
CA ALA A 261 9.01 33.00 -35.29
C ALA A 261 9.47 32.24 -34.03
N PHE A 262 9.55 32.92 -32.88
CA PHE A 262 9.95 32.31 -31.61
C PHE A 262 8.75 31.98 -30.71
N ALA A 263 7.69 32.79 -30.74
CA ALA A 263 6.49 32.56 -29.95
C ALA A 263 5.83 31.21 -30.27
N GLY A 264 5.79 30.80 -31.54
CA GLY A 264 5.20 29.53 -31.95
C GLY A 264 5.92 28.29 -31.38
N PRO A 265 7.22 28.10 -31.65
CA PRO A 265 7.99 26.98 -31.12
C PRO A 265 7.99 26.89 -29.59
N ILE A 266 8.14 28.02 -28.89
CA ILE A 266 8.12 28.06 -27.42
C ILE A 266 6.74 27.66 -26.89
N THR A 267 5.68 28.12 -27.55
CA THR A 267 4.31 27.76 -27.20
C THR A 267 4.09 26.25 -27.33
N TRP A 268 4.49 25.68 -28.46
CA TRP A 268 4.34 24.26 -28.73
C TRP A 268 5.18 23.40 -27.79
N PHE A 269 6.42 23.80 -27.51
CA PHE A 269 7.28 23.12 -26.55
C PHE A 269 6.60 23.02 -25.18
N ASN A 270 6.09 24.12 -24.64
CA ASN A 270 5.39 24.11 -23.36
C ASN A 270 4.15 23.21 -23.40
N ILE A 271 3.33 23.29 -24.46
CA ILE A 271 2.13 22.44 -24.59
C ILE A 271 2.46 20.96 -24.57
N VAL A 272 3.52 20.54 -25.27
CA VAL A 272 3.95 19.14 -25.33
C VAL A 272 4.50 18.65 -23.99
N PHE A 273 5.20 19.49 -23.24
CA PHE A 273 5.86 19.07 -22.00
C PHE A 273 5.07 19.36 -20.71
N LEU A 274 4.05 20.22 -20.76
CA LEU A 274 3.19 20.55 -19.61
C LEU A 274 2.49 19.33 -18.97
N PRO A 275 2.04 18.30 -19.71
CA PRO A 275 1.51 17.08 -19.10
C PRO A 275 2.53 16.31 -18.24
N GLY A 276 3.83 16.58 -18.41
CA GLY A 276 4.90 16.01 -17.59
C GLY A 276 4.74 16.25 -16.09
N ILE A 277 4.12 17.37 -15.70
CA ILE A 277 3.83 17.72 -14.29
C ILE A 277 3.05 16.58 -13.60
N PHE A 278 2.05 16.02 -14.29
CA PHE A 278 1.24 14.93 -13.73
C PHE A 278 2.04 13.64 -13.59
N GLY A 279 2.91 13.36 -14.55
CA GLY A 279 3.83 12.22 -14.50
C GLY A 279 4.77 12.30 -13.30
N PHE A 280 5.35 13.47 -13.06
CA PHE A 280 6.17 13.75 -11.87
C PHE A 280 5.36 13.57 -10.59
N LEU A 281 4.22 14.26 -10.46
CA LEU A 281 3.41 14.23 -9.24
C LEU A 281 2.98 12.82 -8.86
N VAL A 282 2.45 12.04 -9.79
CA VAL A 282 1.97 10.68 -9.48
C VAL A 282 3.13 9.78 -9.04
N TRP A 283 4.27 9.85 -9.71
CA TRP A 283 5.42 9.02 -9.35
C TRP A 283 6.06 9.45 -8.05
N GLU A 284 6.31 10.74 -7.85
CA GLU A 284 6.87 11.25 -6.60
C GLU A 284 5.95 10.99 -5.43
N LEU A 285 4.64 11.24 -5.54
CA LEU A 285 3.71 10.97 -4.45
C LEU A 285 3.64 9.47 -4.14
N LYS A 286 3.66 8.61 -5.16
CA LYS A 286 3.62 7.16 -4.98
C LYS A 286 4.88 6.61 -4.30
N GLU A 287 6.07 7.01 -4.76
CA GLU A 287 7.32 6.54 -4.15
C GLU A 287 7.52 7.14 -2.76
N ASN A 288 7.20 8.42 -2.56
CA ASN A 288 7.22 9.02 -1.22
C ASN A 288 6.21 8.34 -0.28
N TRP A 289 5.03 7.94 -0.77
CA TRP A 289 4.08 7.16 0.04
C TRP A 289 4.66 5.83 0.52
N ARG A 290 5.44 5.13 -0.31
CA ARG A 290 6.11 3.88 0.09
C ARG A 290 7.14 4.11 1.19
N LEU A 291 7.88 5.22 1.12
CA LEU A 291 8.78 5.63 2.20
C LEU A 291 8.02 5.94 3.48
N TYR A 292 6.92 6.70 3.39
CA TYR A 292 6.07 6.97 4.55
C TYR A 292 5.49 5.70 5.15
N ALA A 293 5.01 4.76 4.33
CA ALA A 293 4.47 3.47 4.77
C ALA A 293 5.54 2.64 5.50
N THR A 294 6.76 2.62 4.99
CA THR A 294 7.90 1.91 5.61
C THR A 294 8.30 2.54 6.94
N ASN A 295 8.20 3.87 7.07
CA ASN A 295 8.49 4.60 8.30
C ASN A 295 7.34 4.59 9.32
N ARG A 296 6.20 3.93 9.03
CA ARG A 296 5.12 3.82 10.03
C ARG A 296 5.53 2.90 11.16
N VAL A 297 5.13 3.26 12.37
CA VAL A 297 5.34 2.41 13.53
C VAL A 297 4.57 1.10 13.32
N GLN A 298 5.29 -0.02 13.35
CA GLN A 298 4.74 -1.35 13.05
C GLN A 298 3.82 -1.89 14.16
N TRP A 299 3.86 -1.28 15.34
CA TRP A 299 3.20 -1.76 16.55
C TRP A 299 2.23 -0.72 17.09
N LEU A 300 1.20 -1.17 17.78
CA LEU A 300 0.27 -0.29 18.46
C LEU A 300 0.98 0.45 19.60
N THR A 301 1.16 1.76 19.48
CA THR A 301 1.86 2.58 20.49
C THR A 301 0.91 3.34 21.41
N PRO A 302 1.35 3.68 22.63
CA PRO A 302 0.59 4.52 23.53
C PRO A 302 0.25 5.89 22.92
N VAL A 303 -1.01 6.29 23.07
CA VAL A 303 -1.59 7.52 22.53
C VAL A 303 -1.62 8.61 23.61
N ILE A 304 -1.67 9.86 23.18
CA ILE A 304 -1.86 11.02 24.06
C ILE A 304 -3.31 11.02 24.57
N ILE A 305 -3.47 11.13 25.88
CA ILE A 305 -4.76 11.22 26.58
C ILE A 305 -5.00 12.65 27.06
N GLY A 306 -4.05 13.24 27.80
CA GLY A 306 -4.24 14.55 28.41
C GLY A 306 -3.88 15.73 27.50
N SER A 307 -4.49 16.88 27.75
CA SER A 307 -4.21 18.17 27.09
C SER A 307 -2.73 18.59 27.09
N HIS A 308 -1.90 18.07 28.01
CA HIS A 308 -0.46 18.33 28.09
C HIS A 308 0.42 17.37 27.25
N GLY A 309 -0.17 16.55 26.37
CA GLY A 309 0.59 15.59 25.56
C GLY A 309 0.98 14.32 26.34
N GLU A 310 0.36 14.08 27.49
CA GLU A 310 0.67 12.95 28.36
C GLU A 310 -0.01 11.66 27.89
N ARG A 311 0.72 10.55 28.00
CA ARG A 311 0.22 9.17 27.83
C ARG A 311 -0.29 8.65 29.18
N GLY A 312 -1.11 7.59 29.19
CA GLY A 312 -1.72 7.07 30.42
C GLY A 312 -0.74 6.88 31.59
N GLY A 313 0.39 6.20 31.37
CA GLY A 313 1.40 6.02 32.43
C GLY A 313 2.02 7.34 32.92
N ARG A 314 2.21 8.33 32.05
CA ARG A 314 2.72 9.66 32.43
C ARG A 314 1.68 10.49 33.17
N LEU A 315 0.39 10.21 33.00
CA LEU A 315 -0.68 10.95 33.68
C LEU A 315 -0.68 10.68 35.19
N VAL A 316 -0.37 9.44 35.59
CA VAL A 316 -0.36 8.97 36.98
C VAL A 316 1.03 8.93 37.62
N LYS A 317 2.12 8.90 36.84
CA LYS A 317 3.50 8.90 37.37
C LYS A 317 4.04 10.32 37.55
N PRO A 318 4.52 10.71 38.75
CA PRO A 318 5.11 12.03 38.96
C PRO A 318 6.38 12.24 38.12
N GLY A 319 6.56 13.43 37.55
CA GLY A 319 7.81 13.82 36.88
C GLY A 319 7.83 15.28 36.41
N PHE A 320 8.90 15.69 35.71
CA PHE A 320 9.08 17.09 35.31
C PHE A 320 8.00 17.54 34.29
N HIS A 321 7.78 16.75 33.25
CA HIS A 321 6.71 16.91 32.24
C HIS A 321 5.65 15.78 32.30
N SER A 322 5.42 15.23 33.50
CA SER A 322 4.44 14.19 33.75
C SER A 322 3.76 14.37 35.12
N GLY A 323 2.72 13.59 35.38
CA GLY A 323 2.09 13.46 36.68
C GLY A 323 1.03 14.51 36.94
N THR A 324 0.23 14.86 35.93
CA THR A 324 -0.90 15.79 36.10
C THR A 324 -1.80 15.40 37.28
N LEU A 325 -2.20 14.13 37.39
CA LEU A 325 -3.05 13.68 38.50
C LEU A 325 -2.37 13.82 39.88
N PRO A 326 -1.16 13.25 40.12
CA PRO A 326 -0.42 13.46 41.37
C PRO A 326 -0.24 14.93 41.75
N LYS A 327 0.07 15.79 40.76
CA LYS A 327 0.28 17.23 40.98
C LYS A 327 -1.01 17.93 41.38
N LEU A 328 -2.14 17.65 40.70
CA LEU A 328 -3.44 18.24 41.04
C LEU A 328 -3.87 17.82 42.44
N PHE A 329 -3.83 16.53 42.77
CA PHE A 329 -4.15 16.03 44.11
C PHE A 329 -3.17 16.53 45.18
N GLY A 330 -1.89 16.66 44.85
CA GLY A 330 -0.89 17.26 45.74
C GLY A 330 -1.20 18.73 46.06
N ARG A 331 -1.61 19.52 45.06
CA ARG A 331 -2.02 20.92 45.25
C ARG A 331 -3.30 21.03 46.06
N LEU A 332 -4.31 20.20 45.78
CA LEU A 332 -5.54 20.15 46.56
C LEU A 332 -5.26 19.84 48.04
N ARG A 333 -4.44 18.83 48.35
CA ARG A 333 -4.04 18.52 49.74
C ARG A 333 -3.33 19.68 50.43
N ARG A 334 -2.41 20.37 49.73
CA ARG A 334 -1.72 21.55 50.28
C ARG A 334 -2.69 22.70 50.59
N LEU A 335 -3.75 22.86 49.79
CA LEU A 335 -4.77 23.88 50.05
C LEU A 335 -5.62 23.54 51.27
N GLU A 336 -5.88 22.27 51.54
CA GLU A 336 -6.64 21.86 52.74
C GLU A 336 -5.89 22.21 54.04
N ASN A 337 -4.56 22.27 54.00
CA ASN A 337 -3.72 22.67 55.14
C ASN A 337 -3.65 24.19 55.36
N LYS A 338 -4.21 25.02 54.46
CA LYS A 338 -4.22 26.49 54.60
C LYS A 338 -5.49 26.96 55.35
N PRO A 339 -5.42 28.06 56.13
CA PRO A 339 -6.62 28.62 56.77
C PRO A 339 -7.69 28.99 55.72
N PRO A 340 -8.99 28.93 56.07
CA PRO A 340 -10.07 29.32 55.17
C PRO A 340 -9.91 30.76 54.68
N SER A 341 -9.89 30.96 53.36
CA SER A 341 -9.84 32.28 52.75
C SER A 341 -10.53 32.26 51.38
N PHE A 342 -10.97 33.42 50.89
CA PHE A 342 -11.55 33.54 49.55
C PHE A 342 -10.57 33.04 48.47
N HIS A 343 -9.27 33.37 48.62
CA HIS A 343 -8.22 32.90 47.71
C HIS A 343 -8.13 31.36 47.70
N ARG A 344 -8.13 30.71 48.87
CA ARG A 344 -8.14 29.24 48.98
C ARG A 344 -9.36 28.66 48.27
N PHE A 345 -10.54 29.25 48.44
CA PHE A 345 -11.76 28.78 47.79
C PHE A 345 -11.66 28.86 46.26
N SER A 346 -11.17 29.99 45.74
CA SER A 346 -10.95 30.18 44.30
C SER A 346 -9.93 29.19 43.72
N GLU A 347 -8.75 29.05 44.34
CA GLU A 347 -7.73 28.09 43.91
C GLU A 347 -8.24 26.64 43.95
N ARG A 348 -9.00 26.27 44.99
CA ARG A 348 -9.60 24.94 45.12
C ARG A 348 -10.56 24.65 43.99
N ARG A 349 -11.39 25.63 43.61
CA ARG A 349 -12.32 25.52 42.48
C ARG A 349 -11.54 25.32 41.17
N ALA A 350 -10.50 26.11 40.93
CA ALA A 350 -9.68 25.99 39.72
C ALA A 350 -9.00 24.61 39.60
N PHE A 351 -8.48 24.05 40.70
CA PHE A 351 -7.90 22.70 40.66
C PHE A 351 -8.92 21.58 40.53
N ARG A 352 -10.15 21.75 41.07
CA ARG A 352 -11.25 20.80 40.82
C ARG A 352 -11.68 20.83 39.36
N GLU A 353 -11.82 22.01 38.77
CA GLU A 353 -12.14 22.16 37.36
C GLU A 353 -11.06 21.51 36.48
N ALA A 354 -9.78 21.72 36.78
CA ALA A 354 -8.67 21.04 36.09
C ALA A 354 -8.71 19.51 36.23
N LEU A 355 -9.15 18.99 37.38
CA LEU A 355 -9.34 17.55 37.59
C LEU A 355 -10.48 17.02 36.71
N GLU A 356 -11.64 17.70 36.71
CA GLU A 356 -12.77 17.34 35.86
C GLU A 356 -12.40 17.40 34.36
N HIS A 357 -11.58 18.38 33.95
CA HIS A 357 -11.05 18.43 32.58
C HIS A 357 -10.22 17.19 32.25
N THR A 358 -9.38 16.74 33.19
CA THR A 358 -8.55 15.54 33.02
C THR A 358 -9.43 14.28 32.95
N GLU A 359 -10.45 14.17 33.80
CA GLU A 359 -11.43 13.07 33.75
C GLU A 359 -12.19 13.04 32.43
N ARG A 360 -12.61 14.20 31.90
CA ARG A 360 -13.25 14.32 30.57
C ARG A 360 -12.30 13.92 29.44
N ASP A 361 -11.01 14.23 29.52
CA ASP A 361 -10.02 13.80 28.54
C ASP A 361 -9.84 12.26 28.54
N ILE A 362 -9.82 11.63 29.72
CA ILE A 362 -9.81 10.16 29.85
C ILE A 362 -11.12 9.57 29.31
N GLN A 363 -12.28 10.16 29.62
CA GLN A 363 -13.57 9.71 29.10
C GLN A 363 -13.60 9.74 27.57
N ARG A 364 -13.16 10.84 26.93
CA ARG A 364 -13.06 10.93 25.47
C ARG A 364 -12.13 9.87 24.89
N PHE A 365 -11.03 9.57 25.57
CA PHE A 365 -10.12 8.50 25.17
C PHE A 365 -10.82 7.13 25.24
N VAL A 366 -11.55 6.82 26.32
CA VAL A 366 -12.35 5.58 26.44
C VAL A 366 -13.39 5.49 25.32
N GLU A 367 -14.14 6.57 25.07
CA GLU A 367 -15.16 6.61 24.03
C GLU A 367 -14.55 6.40 22.64
N ARG A 368 -13.46 7.10 22.33
CA ARG A 368 -12.80 7.05 21.01
C ARG A 368 -12.08 5.74 20.74
N ASP A 369 -11.33 5.22 21.70
CA ASP A 369 -10.38 4.13 21.48
C ASP A 369 -10.87 2.76 21.95
N LEU A 370 -11.90 2.70 22.80
CA LEU A 370 -12.54 1.44 23.23
C LEU A 370 -13.97 1.34 22.67
N LEU A 371 -14.86 2.24 23.08
CA LEU A 371 -16.30 2.10 22.80
C LEU A 371 -16.63 2.24 21.32
N LYS A 372 -15.96 3.16 20.61
CA LYS A 372 -16.18 3.34 19.18
C LYS A 372 -15.88 2.07 18.37
N LEU A 373 -14.91 1.26 18.79
CA LEU A 373 -14.59 0.01 18.12
C LEU A 373 -15.74 -1.00 18.24
N LEU A 374 -16.35 -1.09 19.43
CA LEU A 374 -17.50 -1.97 19.66
C LEU A 374 -18.69 -1.61 18.78
N THR A 375 -18.85 -0.33 18.40
CA THR A 375 -19.93 0.08 17.47
C THR A 375 -19.80 -0.50 16.07
N TYR A 376 -18.62 -1.00 15.67
CA TYR A 376 -18.46 -1.70 14.39
C TYR A 376 -19.00 -3.13 14.41
N CYS A 377 -19.27 -3.69 15.59
CA CYS A 377 -19.78 -5.04 15.76
C CYS A 377 -21.31 -5.03 15.92
N VAL A 378 -22.00 -5.86 15.11
CA VAL A 378 -23.46 -6.02 15.18
C VAL A 378 -23.91 -6.51 16.56
N SER A 379 -23.10 -7.36 17.21
CA SER A 379 -23.38 -7.89 18.55
C SER A 379 -23.57 -6.82 19.63
N TRP A 380 -23.14 -5.57 19.39
CA TRP A 380 -23.29 -4.44 20.32
C TRP A 380 -24.34 -3.41 19.89
N GLN A 381 -24.96 -3.54 18.71
CA GLN A 381 -25.94 -2.57 18.22
C GLN A 381 -27.18 -2.50 19.12
N GLU A 382 -27.68 -3.66 19.56
CA GLU A 382 -28.84 -3.72 20.43
C GLU A 382 -28.47 -3.46 21.90
N THR A 383 -27.22 -3.69 22.31
CA THR A 383 -26.76 -3.55 23.69
C THR A 383 -25.55 -2.60 23.81
N PRO A 384 -25.70 -1.31 23.48
CA PRO A 384 -24.57 -0.38 23.47
C PRO A 384 -23.95 -0.21 24.87
N VAL A 385 -22.63 -0.05 24.89
CA VAL A 385 -21.84 0.22 26.10
C VAL A 385 -21.51 1.71 26.17
N TYR A 386 -21.69 2.30 27.35
CA TYR A 386 -21.46 3.71 27.60
C TYR A 386 -20.45 3.90 28.72
N CYS A 387 -19.61 4.93 28.62
CA CYS A 387 -18.79 5.39 29.74
C CYS A 387 -19.70 6.15 30.72
N ARG A 388 -19.97 5.57 31.89
CA ARG A 388 -20.80 6.19 32.94
C ARG A 388 -20.05 7.34 33.61
N GLY A 389 -18.76 7.13 33.87
CA GLY A 389 -17.92 8.09 34.55
C GLY A 389 -16.46 7.67 34.57
N VAL A 390 -15.60 8.65 34.85
CA VAL A 390 -14.20 8.43 35.17
C VAL A 390 -13.93 9.10 36.50
N HIS A 391 -13.31 8.37 37.42
CA HIS A 391 -12.96 8.86 38.74
C HIS A 391 -11.46 8.82 38.91
N ALA A 392 -10.83 9.99 38.91
CA ALA A 392 -9.40 10.09 39.12
C ALA A 392 -9.03 10.12 40.60
N ALA A 393 -7.86 9.59 40.92
CA ALA A 393 -7.22 9.65 42.23
C ALA A 393 -5.74 10.05 42.07
N SER A 394 -4.99 10.10 43.18
CA SER A 394 -3.61 10.59 43.18
C SER A 394 -2.66 9.77 42.32
N ASN A 395 -2.86 8.45 42.26
CA ASN A 395 -2.00 7.50 41.55
C ASN A 395 -2.83 6.48 40.74
N SER A 396 -4.13 6.71 40.58
CA SER A 396 -5.00 5.82 39.82
C SER A 396 -6.14 6.58 39.16
N PHE A 397 -6.84 5.92 38.26
CA PHE A 397 -8.14 6.35 37.78
C PHE A 397 -9.01 5.11 37.51
N LEU A 398 -10.30 5.24 37.81
CA LEU A 398 -11.32 4.23 37.60
C LEU A 398 -12.19 4.62 36.41
N VAL A 399 -12.42 3.70 35.49
CA VAL A 399 -13.34 3.88 34.36
C VAL A 399 -14.56 3.01 34.61
N GLU A 400 -15.74 3.64 34.64
CA GLU A 400 -17.02 2.95 34.79
C GLU A 400 -17.69 2.77 33.43
N LEU A 401 -17.91 1.53 33.02
CA LEU A 401 -18.62 1.17 31.80
C LEU A 401 -19.99 0.60 32.14
N SER A 402 -21.05 1.14 31.55
CA SER A 402 -22.42 0.67 31.78
C SER A 402 -23.05 0.13 30.50
N CYS A 403 -23.81 -0.96 30.64
CA CYS A 403 -24.64 -1.51 29.57
C CYS A 403 -26.04 -1.80 30.13
N PRO A 404 -26.96 -0.82 30.12
CA PRO A 404 -28.25 -0.93 30.81
C PRO A 404 -29.11 -2.13 30.39
N LYS A 405 -28.91 -2.64 29.17
CA LYS A 405 -29.66 -3.79 28.66
C LYS A 405 -29.14 -5.16 29.12
N LEU A 406 -27.88 -5.24 29.58
CA LEU A 406 -27.28 -6.47 30.12
C LEU A 406 -27.26 -6.47 31.66
N GLY A 407 -27.21 -5.29 32.29
CA GLY A 407 -27.34 -5.17 33.74
C GLY A 407 -27.17 -3.74 34.26
N ASP A 408 -27.72 -3.48 35.45
CA ASP A 408 -27.77 -2.14 36.04
C ASP A 408 -26.42 -1.66 36.64
N ARG A 409 -25.58 -2.60 37.08
CA ARG A 409 -24.28 -2.29 37.70
C ARG A 409 -23.22 -2.03 36.62
N ALA A 410 -22.43 -0.98 36.79
CA ALA A 410 -21.31 -0.68 35.91
C ALA A 410 -20.17 -1.70 36.11
N MET A 411 -19.51 -2.05 35.01
CA MET A 411 -18.22 -2.71 35.02
C MET A 411 -17.16 -1.65 35.31
N GLU A 412 -16.19 -1.99 36.14
CA GLU A 412 -15.16 -1.07 36.62
C GLU A 412 -13.79 -1.54 36.16
N ILE A 413 -13.04 -0.64 35.52
CA ILE A 413 -11.66 -0.88 35.10
C ILE A 413 -10.76 0.11 35.83
N LEU A 414 -9.88 -0.42 36.67
CA LEU A 414 -8.95 0.37 37.47
C LEU A 414 -7.59 0.40 36.79
N PHE A 415 -7.06 1.61 36.62
CA PHE A 415 -5.69 1.87 36.20
C PHE A 415 -4.94 2.47 37.38
N GLN A 416 -3.88 1.83 37.83
CA GLN A 416 -3.14 2.24 39.02
C GLN A 416 -1.63 2.22 38.77
N GLU A 417 -0.96 3.26 39.26
CA GLU A 417 0.48 3.29 39.39
C GLU A 417 0.88 2.52 40.65
N GLN A 418 1.69 1.48 40.46
CA GLN A 418 2.26 0.65 41.53
C GLN A 418 3.75 0.42 41.29
N SER A 419 4.59 0.89 42.22
CA SER A 419 6.04 0.70 42.18
C SER A 419 6.70 1.02 40.84
N GLY A 420 6.24 2.09 40.17
CA GLY A 420 6.76 2.52 38.88
C GLY A 420 6.10 1.86 37.67
N TRP A 421 5.11 0.99 37.85
CA TRP A 421 4.37 0.32 36.78
C TRP A 421 2.94 0.86 36.63
N LEU A 422 2.45 1.01 35.40
CA LEU A 422 1.02 1.21 35.15
C LEU A 422 0.31 -0.14 35.05
N VAL A 423 -0.50 -0.45 36.05
CA VAL A 423 -1.22 -1.71 36.21
C VAL A 423 -2.70 -1.49 35.90
N ALA A 424 -3.28 -2.33 35.04
CA ALA A 424 -4.72 -2.35 34.79
C ALA A 424 -5.36 -3.61 35.39
N THR A 425 -6.62 -3.47 35.84
CA THR A 425 -7.44 -4.60 36.30
C THR A 425 -8.93 -4.29 36.14
N VAL A 426 -9.72 -5.33 35.92
CA VAL A 426 -11.17 -5.29 35.97
C VAL A 426 -11.61 -5.47 37.42
N ALA A 427 -11.80 -4.36 38.13
CA ALA A 427 -12.21 -4.34 39.53
C ALA A 427 -13.59 -4.97 39.74
N SER A 428 -14.51 -4.80 38.78
CA SER A 428 -15.82 -5.45 38.79
C SER A 428 -16.26 -5.82 37.38
N GLN A 429 -16.61 -7.10 37.18
CA GLN A 429 -17.09 -7.63 35.89
C GLN A 429 -18.60 -7.37 35.65
N SER A 430 -19.35 -6.87 36.64
CA SER A 430 -20.80 -6.57 36.61
C SER A 430 -21.61 -7.16 35.44
N TRP A 431 -21.87 -6.38 34.38
CA TRP A 431 -22.71 -6.78 33.24
C TRP A 431 -22.02 -7.73 32.24
N LEU A 432 -20.67 -7.79 32.23
CA LEU A 432 -19.90 -8.61 31.29
C LEU A 432 -20.17 -10.11 31.47
N LYS A 433 -20.58 -10.53 32.68
CA LYS A 433 -20.96 -11.92 32.98
C LYS A 433 -22.18 -12.42 32.20
N TYR A 434 -23.01 -11.49 31.72
CA TYR A 434 -24.20 -11.78 30.91
C TYR A 434 -23.96 -11.58 29.42
N ALA A 435 -22.74 -11.20 29.02
CA ALA A 435 -22.39 -11.03 27.62
C ALA A 435 -22.35 -12.38 26.92
N ASN A 436 -22.83 -12.42 25.68
CA ASN A 436 -22.69 -13.61 24.84
C ASN A 436 -21.21 -13.81 24.40
N PRO A 437 -20.83 -14.98 23.85
CA PRO A 437 -19.43 -15.25 23.49
C PRO A 437 -18.82 -14.25 22.48
N ASP A 438 -19.59 -13.77 21.49
CA ASP A 438 -19.12 -12.81 20.50
C ASP A 438 -18.94 -11.41 21.08
N GLN A 439 -19.84 -10.99 21.98
CA GLN A 439 -19.69 -9.78 22.78
C GLN A 439 -18.43 -9.87 23.65
N PHE A 440 -18.29 -10.95 24.41
CA PHE A 440 -17.11 -11.15 25.26
C PHE A 440 -15.82 -11.08 24.44
N HIS A 441 -15.76 -11.79 23.30
CA HIS A 441 -14.58 -11.82 22.44
C HIS A 441 -14.24 -10.45 21.83
N SER A 442 -15.23 -9.74 21.29
CA SER A 442 -15.02 -8.41 20.71
C SER A 442 -14.63 -7.38 21.76
N PHE A 443 -15.20 -7.47 22.97
CA PHE A 443 -14.81 -6.62 24.09
C PHE A 443 -13.39 -6.90 24.57
N GLU A 444 -13.01 -8.17 24.76
CA GLU A 444 -11.64 -8.57 25.11
C GLU A 444 -10.63 -8.06 24.06
N THR A 445 -10.95 -8.21 22.79
CA THR A 445 -10.11 -7.76 21.67
C THR A 445 -9.97 -6.23 21.66
N ALA A 446 -11.07 -5.49 21.87
CA ALA A 446 -11.05 -4.04 21.96
C ALA A 446 -10.25 -3.56 23.18
N LEU A 447 -10.44 -4.22 24.33
CA LEU A 447 -9.78 -3.91 25.59
C LEU A 447 -8.27 -4.12 25.50
N ARG A 448 -7.81 -5.18 24.82
CA ARG A 448 -6.39 -5.43 24.56
C ARG A 448 -5.74 -4.26 23.83
N GLY A 449 -6.32 -3.81 22.71
CA GLY A 449 -5.77 -2.66 21.98
C GLY A 449 -5.88 -1.36 22.76
N PHE A 450 -6.96 -1.19 23.54
CA PHE A 450 -7.13 -0.05 24.43
C PHE A 450 -6.02 0.01 25.50
N TYR A 451 -5.66 -1.11 26.11
CA TYR A 451 -4.54 -1.19 27.08
C TYR A 451 -3.19 -0.83 26.46
N HIS A 452 -2.91 -1.29 25.23
CA HIS A 452 -1.69 -0.87 24.52
C HIS A 452 -1.67 0.64 24.24
N LYS A 453 -2.81 1.20 23.80
CA LYS A 453 -2.94 2.64 23.56
C LYS A 453 -2.89 3.47 24.85
N ALA A 454 -3.36 2.94 25.97
CA ALA A 454 -3.21 3.58 27.28
C ALA A 454 -1.77 3.51 27.79
N GLY A 455 -0.96 2.59 27.27
CA GLY A 455 0.40 2.32 27.73
C GLY A 455 0.43 1.56 29.05
N VAL A 456 -0.53 0.65 29.25
CA VAL A 456 -0.53 -0.31 30.35
C VAL A 456 0.70 -1.20 30.22
N GLU A 457 1.39 -1.42 31.34
CA GLU A 457 2.59 -2.25 31.38
C GLU A 457 2.28 -3.64 31.94
N LEU A 458 1.37 -3.72 32.92
CA LEU A 458 0.96 -4.95 33.59
C LEU A 458 -0.57 -5.05 33.63
N VAL A 459 -1.09 -6.27 33.44
CA VAL A 459 -2.52 -6.59 33.57
C VAL A 459 -2.66 -7.67 34.63
N ARG A 460 -3.42 -7.41 35.71
CA ARG A 460 -3.49 -8.33 36.86
C ARG A 460 -3.97 -9.72 36.46
N GLU A 461 -5.04 -9.79 35.69
CA GLU A 461 -5.67 -11.04 35.27
C GLU A 461 -4.71 -11.90 34.43
N GLN A 462 -3.82 -11.26 33.66
CA GLN A 462 -2.77 -11.95 32.91
C GLN A 462 -1.68 -12.50 33.84
N MET A 463 -1.21 -11.69 34.80
CA MET A 463 -0.20 -12.12 35.77
C MET A 463 -0.70 -13.26 36.67
N GLU A 464 -1.94 -13.14 37.16
CA GLU A 464 -2.62 -14.16 37.96
C GLU A 464 -2.75 -15.48 37.20
N ARG A 465 -3.12 -15.41 35.91
CA ARG A 465 -3.27 -16.60 35.08
C ARG A 465 -1.95 -17.28 34.72
N GLN A 466 -0.88 -16.51 34.51
CA GLN A 466 0.37 -17.03 33.94
C GLN A 466 1.44 -17.33 34.99
N LEU A 467 1.51 -16.55 36.07
CA LEU A 467 2.62 -16.60 37.01
C LEU A 467 2.18 -16.73 38.47
N VAL A 468 1.17 -15.97 38.93
CA VAL A 468 0.85 -15.87 40.37
C VAL A 468 -0.11 -16.96 40.84
N GLY A 469 -1.05 -17.39 40.01
CA GLY A 469 -2.09 -18.34 40.41
C GLY A 469 -2.98 -17.78 41.55
N PRO A 470 -3.39 -18.61 42.52
CA PRO A 470 -4.28 -18.20 43.61
C PRO A 470 -3.57 -17.52 44.80
N HIS A 471 -2.26 -17.28 44.69
CA HIS A 471 -1.44 -16.81 45.80
C HIS A 471 -1.55 -15.29 46.00
N PRO A 472 -1.62 -14.80 47.25
CA PRO A 472 -1.46 -13.38 47.55
C PRO A 472 -0.15 -12.83 46.96
N TYR A 473 -0.19 -11.61 46.44
CA TYR A 473 0.97 -10.99 45.81
C TYR A 473 0.94 -9.46 45.90
N ASP A 474 2.11 -8.84 45.74
CA ASP A 474 2.25 -7.40 45.59
C ASP A 474 3.29 -7.04 44.52
N ILE A 475 3.12 -5.87 43.90
CA ILE A 475 4.05 -5.33 42.91
C ILE A 475 4.97 -4.34 43.62
N ALA A 476 6.13 -4.83 44.03
CA ALA A 476 7.16 -4.08 44.75
C ALA A 476 8.19 -3.45 43.81
N SER A 477 9.10 -2.64 44.36
CA SER A 477 10.21 -2.04 43.60
C SER A 477 11.22 -3.06 43.08
N GLU A 478 11.36 -4.21 43.76
CA GLU A 478 12.28 -5.29 43.36
C GLU A 478 11.65 -6.27 42.35
N GLY A 479 10.36 -6.10 42.05
CA GLY A 479 9.61 -6.97 41.16
C GLY A 479 8.27 -7.40 41.77
N LEU A 480 7.86 -8.62 41.48
CA LEU A 480 6.62 -9.20 41.97
C LEU A 480 6.90 -10.10 43.16
N THR A 481 6.38 -9.78 44.34
CA THR A 481 6.48 -10.61 45.54
C THR A 481 5.23 -11.47 45.65
N ILE A 482 5.39 -12.78 45.76
CA ILE A 482 4.32 -13.76 45.89
C ILE A 482 4.47 -14.45 47.24
N TRP A 483 3.39 -14.49 48.02
CA TRP A 483 3.33 -15.22 49.28
C TRP A 483 2.53 -16.50 49.07
N PRO A 484 3.17 -17.68 49.07
CA PRO A 484 2.45 -18.92 48.80
C PRO A 484 1.44 -19.25 49.90
N GLU A 485 1.79 -18.90 51.14
CA GLU A 485 0.98 -19.10 52.33
C GLU A 485 0.32 -17.79 52.77
N ARG A 486 -0.92 -17.86 53.27
CA ARG A 486 -1.67 -16.68 53.80
C ARG A 486 -1.10 -16.10 55.09
N ARG A 487 -0.05 -16.70 55.65
CA ARG A 487 0.66 -16.18 56.82
C ARG A 487 1.70 -15.12 56.47
N PHE A 488 2.04 -14.98 55.17
CA PHE A 488 3.01 -14.01 54.66
C PHE A 488 4.45 -14.21 55.18
N ASP A 489 4.76 -15.37 55.76
CA ASP A 489 6.10 -15.68 56.31
C ASP A 489 7.13 -15.98 55.21
N ASP A 490 6.66 -16.42 54.04
CA ASP A 490 7.49 -16.92 52.95
C ASP A 490 7.32 -16.09 51.69
N GLU A 491 8.41 -15.46 51.25
CA GLU A 491 8.41 -14.58 50.09
C GLU A 491 9.10 -15.24 48.90
N ILE A 492 8.39 -15.26 47.78
CA ILE A 492 8.93 -15.66 46.48
C ILE A 492 8.95 -14.44 45.59
N VAL A 493 10.15 -13.98 45.24
CA VAL A 493 10.36 -12.78 44.43
C VAL A 493 10.58 -13.14 42.97
N CYS A 494 9.82 -12.49 42.09
CA CYS A 494 9.89 -12.60 40.65
C CYS A 494 10.35 -11.25 40.08
N ASP A 495 11.62 -11.16 39.68
CA ASP A 495 12.18 -9.93 39.08
C ASP A 495 11.49 -9.62 37.74
N LEU A 496 10.63 -8.59 37.75
CA LEU A 496 9.90 -8.07 36.59
C LEU A 496 10.76 -7.17 35.69
N HIS A 497 12.05 -6.97 35.95
CA HIS A 497 13.00 -6.29 35.07
C HIS A 497 13.92 -7.27 34.33
N ARG A 498 14.00 -8.53 34.79
CA ARG A 498 14.80 -9.57 34.16
C ARG A 498 14.36 -9.84 32.71
N ARG A 499 15.31 -9.79 31.77
CA ARG A 499 15.04 -10.02 30.34
C ARG A 499 14.71 -11.48 30.04
N HIS A 500 13.89 -11.70 29.02
CA HIS A 500 13.48 -13.00 28.46
C HIS A 500 12.64 -13.89 29.38
N GLN A 501 13.15 -14.29 30.54
CA GLN A 501 12.47 -15.24 31.41
C GLN A 501 12.40 -14.72 32.84
N ILE A 502 11.18 -14.67 33.39
CA ILE A 502 10.93 -14.35 34.79
C ILE A 502 11.10 -15.64 35.59
N ARG A 503 11.95 -15.60 36.61
CA ARG A 503 12.27 -16.76 37.46
C ARG A 503 11.88 -16.45 38.90
N PRO A 504 10.99 -17.23 39.50
CA PRO A 504 10.70 -17.13 40.93
C PRO A 504 11.92 -17.53 41.76
N VAL A 505 12.23 -16.74 42.79
CA VAL A 505 13.35 -16.98 43.71
C VAL A 505 12.80 -16.94 45.15
N PRO A 506 13.09 -17.94 46.01
CA PRO A 506 13.93 -19.13 45.76
C PRO A 506 13.26 -20.21 44.89
N ALA A 507 13.99 -20.77 43.93
CA ALA A 507 13.44 -21.72 42.95
C ALA A 507 12.95 -23.05 43.55
N ALA A 508 13.62 -23.55 44.60
CA ALA A 508 13.23 -24.80 45.27
C ALA A 508 11.82 -24.68 45.88
N ARG A 509 11.58 -23.59 46.62
CA ARG A 509 10.28 -23.27 47.22
C ARG A 509 9.21 -23.01 46.16
N ALA A 510 9.57 -22.29 45.10
CA ALA A 510 8.63 -21.97 44.02
C ALA A 510 8.07 -23.24 43.34
N ALA A 511 8.91 -24.26 43.18
CA ALA A 511 8.49 -25.54 42.61
C ALA A 511 7.42 -26.24 43.47
N ASP A 512 7.52 -26.17 44.81
CA ASP A 512 6.55 -26.76 45.73
C ASP A 512 5.14 -26.17 45.55
N TYR A 513 5.07 -24.92 45.10
CA TYR A 513 3.82 -24.17 44.88
C TYR A 513 3.42 -24.07 43.41
N SER A 514 3.99 -24.90 42.53
CA SER A 514 3.72 -24.88 41.08
C SER A 514 4.02 -23.53 40.39
N LEU A 515 4.92 -22.73 40.97
CA LEU A 515 5.39 -21.46 40.40
C LEU A 515 6.59 -21.77 39.50
N HIS A 516 6.34 -21.89 38.20
CA HIS A 516 7.36 -22.18 37.21
C HIS A 516 7.92 -20.91 36.55
N PRO A 517 9.15 -20.94 36.04
CA PRO A 517 9.68 -19.86 35.21
C PRO A 517 8.83 -19.64 33.94
N VAL A 518 8.47 -18.37 33.66
CA VAL A 518 7.61 -18.00 32.52
C VAL A 518 8.33 -17.01 31.61
N SER A 519 8.02 -17.05 30.30
CA SER A 519 8.47 -16.02 29.36
C SER A 519 7.93 -14.66 29.79
N ARG A 520 8.79 -13.65 29.75
CA ARG A 520 8.47 -12.29 30.17
C ARG A 520 7.29 -11.69 29.39
N GLU A 521 7.18 -11.99 28.11
CA GLU A 521 6.11 -11.50 27.23
C GLU A 521 4.71 -11.98 27.64
N LEU A 522 4.63 -13.11 28.35
CA LEU A 522 3.38 -13.65 28.87
C LEU A 522 2.95 -13.00 30.19
N VAL A 523 3.83 -12.26 30.86
CA VAL A 523 3.55 -11.62 32.15
C VAL A 523 3.52 -10.09 32.01
N VAL A 524 4.51 -9.53 31.30
CA VAL A 524 4.63 -8.08 31.06
C VAL A 524 3.87 -7.72 29.79
N PHE A 525 2.67 -7.18 29.97
CA PHE A 525 1.74 -6.87 28.88
C PHE A 525 2.35 -5.91 27.83
N SER A 526 3.16 -4.94 28.25
CA SER A 526 3.80 -4.01 27.30
C SER A 526 4.79 -4.67 26.33
N GLU A 527 5.28 -5.87 26.64
CA GLU A 527 6.12 -6.65 25.73
C GLU A 527 5.33 -7.50 24.73
N SER A 528 4.06 -7.78 25.02
CA SER A 528 3.16 -8.50 24.11
C SER A 528 2.75 -7.62 22.94
N LYS A 529 3.68 -7.40 22.00
CA LYS A 529 3.48 -6.44 20.90
C LYS A 529 2.26 -6.84 20.05
N LEU A 530 1.44 -5.84 19.72
CA LEU A 530 0.31 -5.98 18.80
C LEU A 530 0.65 -5.26 17.49
N PRO A 531 0.91 -5.97 16.38
CA PRO A 531 1.16 -5.37 15.08
C PRO A 531 0.00 -4.47 14.65
N TRP A 532 0.31 -3.29 14.10
CA TRP A 532 -0.71 -2.38 13.58
C TRP A 532 -1.50 -3.00 12.43
N ALA A 533 -0.85 -3.81 11.57
CA ALA A 533 -1.50 -4.50 10.46
C ALA A 533 -2.55 -5.51 10.96
N GLU A 534 -2.19 -6.35 11.93
CA GLU A 534 -3.12 -7.29 12.58
C GLU A 534 -4.28 -6.55 13.25
N TRP A 535 -3.98 -5.44 13.95
CA TRP A 535 -5.00 -4.60 14.54
C TRP A 535 -5.96 -4.01 13.51
N GLN A 536 -5.46 -3.56 12.36
CA GLN A 536 -6.31 -3.06 11.28
C GLN A 536 -7.20 -4.17 10.72
N GLU A 537 -6.64 -5.34 10.43
CA GLU A 537 -7.37 -6.49 9.89
C GLU A 537 -8.51 -6.94 10.81
N LEU A 538 -8.29 -6.92 12.14
CA LEU A 538 -9.32 -7.25 13.13
C LEU A 538 -10.55 -6.34 13.07
N TRP A 539 -10.35 -5.05 12.79
CA TRP A 539 -11.40 -4.03 12.83
C TRP A 539 -11.85 -3.53 11.46
N GLN A 540 -11.18 -3.95 10.39
CA GLN A 540 -11.53 -3.56 9.03
C GLN A 540 -12.88 -4.20 8.66
N GLN A 541 -13.85 -3.36 8.30
CA GLN A 541 -15.08 -3.85 7.70
C GLN A 541 -14.72 -4.47 6.34
N PRO A 542 -15.16 -5.70 6.04
CA PRO A 542 -15.08 -6.25 4.70
C PRO A 542 -15.67 -5.21 3.75
N VAL A 543 -14.96 -4.88 2.67
CA VAL A 543 -15.50 -4.02 1.63
C VAL A 543 -16.70 -4.78 1.05
N ILE A 544 -17.89 -4.37 1.47
CA ILE A 544 -19.13 -4.81 0.85
C ILE A 544 -19.10 -4.22 -0.55
N ASP A 545 -18.88 -5.04 -1.56
CA ASP A 545 -19.22 -4.68 -2.93
C ASP A 545 -20.68 -4.21 -2.90
N ALA A 546 -20.92 -2.92 -3.18
CA ALA A 546 -22.20 -2.23 -3.04
C ALA A 546 -23.38 -2.89 -3.79
N GLU A 547 -23.10 -3.90 -4.62
CA GLU A 547 -24.08 -4.67 -5.39
C GLU A 547 -24.94 -5.64 -4.57
N ARG A 548 -24.61 -5.97 -3.31
CA ARG A 548 -25.49 -6.80 -2.46
C ARG A 548 -26.56 -6.01 -1.70
N SER A 549 -26.42 -4.70 -1.57
CA SER A 549 -27.31 -3.86 -0.74
C SER A 549 -28.68 -3.59 -1.38
N GLU A 550 -28.87 -3.81 -2.68
CA GLU A 550 -30.17 -3.61 -3.36
C GLU A 550 -31.13 -4.80 -3.22
N SER A 551 -30.68 -5.94 -2.68
CA SER A 551 -31.48 -7.17 -2.64
C SER A 551 -32.35 -7.35 -1.39
N GLY A 552 -32.30 -6.43 -0.41
CA GLY A 552 -33.11 -6.53 0.82
C GLY A 552 -32.84 -7.78 1.68
N ALA A 553 -31.80 -8.56 1.38
CA ALA A 553 -31.42 -9.73 2.13
C ALA A 553 -30.75 -9.33 3.46
N PRO A 554 -30.97 -10.08 4.56
CA PRO A 554 -30.32 -9.80 5.84
C PRO A 554 -28.79 -9.79 5.66
N VAL A 555 -28.14 -8.85 6.35
CA VAL A 555 -26.68 -8.70 6.39
C VAL A 555 -26.05 -10.05 6.74
N SER A 556 -25.49 -10.72 5.75
CA SER A 556 -24.84 -12.02 5.92
C SER A 556 -23.63 -11.87 6.83
N THR A 557 -23.39 -12.86 7.70
CA THR A 557 -22.30 -12.91 8.68
C THR A 557 -20.89 -12.60 8.11
N ASP A 558 -20.69 -12.74 6.81
CA ASP A 558 -19.44 -12.47 6.09
C ASP A 558 -19.05 -10.97 5.96
N SER A 559 -19.87 -10.04 6.46
CA SER A 559 -19.65 -8.59 6.30
C SER A 559 -19.25 -7.84 7.58
N LEU A 560 -18.89 -8.53 8.66
CA LEU A 560 -18.48 -7.89 9.93
C LEU A 560 -16.97 -8.01 10.18
N PRO A 561 -16.38 -7.10 10.97
CA PRO A 561 -14.98 -7.20 11.37
C PRO A 561 -14.68 -8.53 12.05
N LEU A 562 -13.47 -9.07 11.85
CA LEU A 562 -13.03 -10.35 12.42
C LEU A 562 -13.05 -10.33 13.96
N ALA A 563 -12.81 -9.16 14.56
CA ALA A 563 -12.90 -8.95 16.01
C ALA A 563 -14.30 -9.27 16.58
N CYS A 564 -15.34 -9.28 15.74
CA CYS A 564 -16.72 -9.52 16.15
C CYS A 564 -17.09 -11.01 16.20
N TYR A 565 -16.19 -11.93 15.80
CA TYR A 565 -16.48 -13.37 15.76
C TYR A 565 -15.37 -14.22 16.38
N GLN A 566 -15.76 -15.11 17.29
CA GLN A 566 -14.83 -16.07 17.89
C GLN A 566 -14.31 -17.13 16.89
N SER A 567 -15.11 -17.50 15.87
CA SER A 567 -14.79 -18.55 14.89
C SER A 567 -13.72 -18.13 13.88
N ALA A 568 -13.66 -16.84 13.52
CA ALA A 568 -12.69 -16.31 12.55
C ALA A 568 -11.24 -16.38 13.08
N ARG A 569 -11.03 -16.16 14.38
CA ARG A 569 -9.72 -16.32 15.04
C ARG A 569 -9.20 -17.75 14.97
N ASN A 570 -10.06 -18.76 15.06
CA ASN A 570 -9.68 -20.17 14.92
C ASN A 570 -9.19 -20.51 13.50
N ASN A 571 -9.66 -19.80 12.47
CA ASN A 571 -9.19 -19.94 11.10
C ASN A 571 -7.86 -19.21 10.86
N LEU A 572 -7.64 -18.03 11.47
CA LEU A 572 -6.34 -17.33 11.42
C LEU A 572 -5.23 -18.12 12.12
N LEU A 573 -5.51 -18.74 13.27
CA LEU A 573 -4.54 -19.60 13.97
C LEU A 573 -4.19 -20.87 13.17
N ARG A 574 -5.05 -21.32 12.24
CA ARG A 574 -4.74 -22.42 11.31
C ARG A 574 -3.93 -21.98 10.09
N HIS A 575 -3.88 -20.68 9.79
CA HIS A 575 -3.23 -20.13 8.59
C HIS A 575 -2.10 -19.13 8.89
N GLY A 576 -1.62 -19.05 10.14
CA GLY A 576 -0.34 -18.40 10.45
C GLY A 576 0.80 -19.06 9.66
N PRO A 577 1.87 -18.31 9.32
CA PRO A 577 2.92 -18.79 8.43
C PRO A 577 3.52 -20.06 9.05
N ALA A 578 3.33 -21.18 8.37
CA ALA A 578 4.11 -22.38 8.63
C ALA A 578 5.58 -21.95 8.58
N SER A 579 6.27 -22.16 9.70
CA SER A 579 7.72 -22.12 9.74
C SER A 579 8.24 -23.08 8.68
N ASP A 580 8.69 -22.54 7.55
CA ASP A 580 9.55 -23.24 6.60
C ASP A 580 10.89 -23.50 7.30
N THR A 581 10.90 -24.56 8.08
CA THR A 581 12.08 -25.25 8.57
C THR A 581 11.86 -26.73 8.30
N THR A 582 12.78 -27.32 7.52
CA THR A 582 12.87 -28.72 7.04
C THR A 582 11.98 -29.01 5.81
N ASN A 583 12.48 -29.42 4.64
CA ASN A 583 13.67 -30.19 4.24
C ASN A 583 14.45 -29.53 3.10
#